data_AF-A0A2K8GL07-F1
#
_entry.id   AF-A0A2K8GL07-F1
#
_cell.length_a   1.000
_cell.length_b   1.000
_cell.length_c   1.000
_cell.angle_alpha   90.00
_cell.angle_beta   90.00
_cell.angle_gamma   90.00
#
_symmetry.space_group_name_H-M   'P 1'
#
loop_
_entity.id
_entity.type
_entity.pdbx_description
1 polymer ?
#
loop_
_entity_poly.entity_id
_entity_poly.type
_entity_poly.pdbx_seq_one_letter_code
_entity_poly.pdbx_strand_id
1 'polypeptide(L)'
;MSFAHSQDCAVFITLMSTALPRYRAILGPFHWHVWVTLILTYLFGMFPLAFSDKHTLRHLINNSGEIENMFWYVFGTFTNCFTFLGKNSWSKTTKITTRLLIGWYWIFTIIITSCYTGSIIAFVTLPIFPETVDTIDQLLSGFYRIGTLDRGGWERWF
;
A
#
# COMPACT_ATOMS: atom_id res chain seq x y z
N MET A 1 59.70 10.23 -14.58
CA MET A 1 58.47 10.65 -13.89
C MET A 1 57.58 9.42 -13.78
N SER A 2 57.23 9.00 -12.57
CA SER A 2 56.25 7.94 -12.35
C SER A 2 54.85 8.55 -12.27
N PHE A 3 53.87 7.88 -12.87
CA PHE A 3 52.45 8.23 -12.77
C PHE A 3 51.76 7.27 -11.81
N ALA A 4 50.67 7.72 -11.18
CA ALA A 4 49.87 6.87 -10.29
C ALA A 4 49.25 5.72 -11.09
N HIS A 5 49.41 4.49 -10.59
CA HIS A 5 48.89 3.29 -11.23
C HIS A 5 47.42 3.02 -10.88
N SER A 6 46.97 3.42 -9.69
CA SER A 6 45.58 3.31 -9.23
C SER A 6 45.14 4.56 -8.48
N GLN A 7 43.83 4.78 -8.46
CA GLN A 7 43.18 5.76 -7.62
C GLN A 7 42.26 5.02 -6.67
N ASP A 8 42.59 5.05 -5.39
CA ASP A 8 41.78 4.44 -4.34
C ASP A 8 40.97 5.51 -3.63
N CYS A 9 39.79 5.12 -3.15
CA CYS A 9 38.85 6.02 -2.48
C CYS A 9 38.72 5.63 -1.00
N ALA A 10 38.50 6.62 -0.13
CA ALA A 10 38.09 6.36 1.25
C ALA A 10 36.66 5.80 1.26
N VAL A 11 36.41 4.75 2.05
CA VAL A 11 35.09 4.13 2.20
C VAL A 11 34.85 3.83 3.67
N PHE A 12 33.62 4.02 4.13
CA PHE A 12 33.19 3.63 5.47
C PHE A 12 32.64 2.20 5.45
N ILE A 13 32.99 1.43 6.48
CA ILE A 13 32.47 0.07 6.67
C ILE A 13 31.67 0.07 7.96
N THR A 14 30.38 -0.22 7.86
CA THR A 14 29.45 -0.29 9.00
C THR A 14 28.81 -1.67 9.09
N LEU A 15 28.27 -2.01 10.27
CA LEU A 15 27.44 -3.20 10.42
C LEU A 15 26.21 -3.10 9.52
N MET A 16 25.81 -4.24 8.94
CA MET A 16 24.60 -4.32 8.12
C MET A 16 23.37 -4.00 8.97
N SER A 17 22.56 -3.05 8.51
CA SER A 17 21.32 -2.67 9.17
C SER A 17 20.29 -3.80 9.12
N THR A 18 19.49 -3.96 10.17
CA THR A 18 18.39 -4.93 10.18
C THR A 18 17.28 -4.52 9.21
N ALA A 19 16.74 -5.49 8.48
CA ALA A 19 15.61 -5.27 7.58
C ALA A 19 14.39 -4.66 8.32
N LEU A 20 13.62 -3.84 7.62
CA LEU A 20 12.46 -3.17 8.21
C LEU A 20 11.42 -4.18 8.76
N PRO A 21 10.70 -3.84 9.84
CA PRO A 21 9.75 -4.76 10.47
C PRO A 21 8.57 -5.08 9.54
N ARG A 22 8.20 -6.37 9.51
CA ARG A 22 7.23 -6.95 8.56
C ARG A 22 5.82 -6.36 8.63
N TYR A 23 5.39 -5.74 9.73
CA TYR A 23 4.07 -5.11 9.79
C TYR A 23 3.96 -3.85 8.92
N ARG A 24 5.08 -3.13 8.71
CA ARG A 24 5.13 -1.99 7.78
C ARG A 24 4.92 -2.45 6.34
N ALA A 25 5.16 -3.72 6.04
CA ALA A 25 4.91 -4.33 4.73
C ALA A 25 3.42 -4.43 4.37
N ILE A 26 2.52 -4.39 5.36
CA ILE A 26 1.09 -4.58 5.11
C ILE A 26 0.48 -3.29 4.53
N LEU A 27 0.73 -2.14 5.17
CA LEU A 27 0.21 -0.85 4.70
C LEU A 27 1.14 -0.13 3.72
N GLY A 28 2.41 -0.55 3.65
CA GLY A 28 3.44 0.03 2.78
C GLY A 28 3.30 -0.13 1.26
N PRO A 29 2.63 -1.15 0.68
CA PRO A 29 2.68 -1.36 -0.77
C PRO A 29 1.91 -0.29 -1.55
N PHE A 30 0.86 0.27 -0.94
CA PHE A 30 0.05 1.31 -1.55
C PHE A 30 0.39 2.67 -0.97
N HIS A 31 0.53 3.66 -1.86
CA HIS A 31 0.68 5.05 -1.45
C HIS A 31 -0.57 5.50 -0.69
N TRP A 32 -0.39 6.39 0.29
CA TRP A 32 -1.48 7.01 1.05
C TRP A 32 -2.67 7.51 0.20
N HIS A 33 -2.42 8.15 -0.96
CA HIS A 33 -3.46 8.57 -1.88
C HIS A 33 -4.35 7.42 -2.35
N VAL A 34 -3.78 6.24 -2.62
CA VAL A 34 -4.53 5.05 -3.04
C VAL A 34 -5.47 4.63 -1.91
N TRP A 35 -4.98 4.54 -0.68
CA TRP A 35 -5.81 4.22 0.48
C TRP A 35 -6.99 5.19 0.64
N VAL A 36 -6.73 6.50 0.55
CA VAL A 36 -7.79 7.52 0.62
C VAL A 36 -8.80 7.32 -0.51
N THR A 37 -8.35 7.13 -1.75
CA THR A 37 -9.27 6.91 -2.88
C THR A 37 -10.08 5.63 -2.75
N LEU A 38 -9.54 4.55 -2.18
CA LEU A 38 -10.28 3.31 -1.91
C LEU A 38 -11.37 3.52 -0.87
N ILE A 39 -11.06 4.23 0.23
CA ILE A 39 -12.05 4.57 1.26
C ILE A 39 -13.16 5.44 0.66
N LEU A 40 -12.81 6.46 -0.14
CA LEU A 40 -13.79 7.30 -0.81
C LEU A 40 -14.65 6.48 -1.79
N THR A 41 -14.04 5.63 -2.60
CA THR A 41 -14.77 4.77 -3.55
C THR A 41 -15.72 3.83 -2.82
N TYR A 42 -15.32 3.31 -1.65
CA TYR A 42 -16.15 2.46 -0.81
C TYR A 42 -17.37 3.22 -0.23
N LEU A 43 -17.14 4.40 0.34
CA LEU A 43 -18.21 5.22 0.92
C LEU A 43 -19.16 5.77 -0.14
N PHE A 44 -18.62 6.24 -1.28
CA PHE A 44 -19.40 6.88 -2.32
C PHE A 44 -19.96 5.91 -3.36
N GLY A 45 -19.40 4.71 -3.49
CA GLY A 45 -19.85 3.68 -4.45
C GLY A 45 -21.29 3.22 -4.22
N MET A 46 -21.81 3.38 -3.00
CA MET A 46 -23.21 3.11 -2.69
C MET A 46 -24.18 4.05 -3.41
N PHE A 47 -23.82 5.31 -3.66
CA PHE A 47 -24.75 6.30 -4.23
C PHE A 47 -25.12 6.02 -5.69
N PRO A 48 -24.18 5.78 -6.63
CA PRO A 48 -24.52 5.44 -8.01
C PRO A 48 -25.35 4.16 -8.13
N LEU A 49 -25.05 3.17 -7.29
CA LEU A 49 -25.76 1.89 -7.30
C LEU A 49 -27.19 2.02 -6.74
N ALA A 50 -27.38 2.75 -5.63
CA ALA A 50 -28.70 3.04 -5.08
C ALA A 50 -29.54 3.91 -6.03
N PHE A 51 -28.89 4.87 -6.70
CA PHE A 51 -29.55 5.71 -7.71
C PHE A 51 -29.97 4.91 -8.95
N SER A 52 -29.15 3.98 -9.43
CA SER A 52 -29.50 3.13 -10.58
C SER A 52 -30.70 2.22 -10.31
N ASP A 53 -30.83 1.70 -9.08
CA ASP A 53 -31.92 0.78 -8.75
C ASP A 53 -33.27 1.49 -8.58
N LYS A 54 -33.33 2.63 -7.87
CA LYS A 54 -34.62 3.29 -7.53
C LYS A 54 -34.78 4.73 -8.02
N HIS A 55 -33.80 5.28 -8.73
CA HIS A 55 -33.74 6.68 -9.21
C HIS A 55 -33.99 7.75 -8.13
N THR A 56 -33.98 7.35 -6.85
CA THR A 56 -34.36 8.20 -5.71
C THR A 56 -33.51 7.81 -4.50
N LEU A 57 -32.77 8.77 -3.95
CA LEU A 57 -31.93 8.55 -2.76
C LEU A 57 -32.72 8.59 -1.44
N ARG A 58 -33.95 9.12 -1.46
CA ARG A 58 -34.82 9.25 -0.28
C ARG A 58 -35.21 7.89 0.33
N HIS A 59 -35.29 6.84 -0.48
CA HIS A 59 -35.54 5.49 0.01
C HIS A 59 -34.37 4.97 0.86
N LEU A 60 -33.14 5.37 0.53
CA LEU A 60 -31.95 4.92 1.24
C LEU A 60 -32.00 5.42 2.69
N ILE A 61 -32.26 6.71 2.89
CA ILE A 61 -32.35 7.35 4.21
C ILE A 61 -33.54 6.84 5.04
N ASN A 62 -34.65 6.48 4.40
CA ASN A 62 -35.88 6.10 5.10
C ASN A 62 -35.93 4.62 5.52
N ASN A 63 -35.00 3.78 5.05
CA ASN A 63 -34.97 2.35 5.36
C ASN A 63 -33.56 1.88 5.74
N SER A 64 -33.26 1.96 7.04
CA SER A 64 -31.95 1.64 7.62
C SER A 64 -31.49 0.20 7.34
N GLY A 65 -32.42 -0.76 7.24
CA GLY A 65 -32.09 -2.15 6.94
C GLY A 65 -31.58 -2.36 5.50
N GLU A 66 -32.02 -1.54 4.56
CA GLU A 66 -31.50 -1.58 3.19
C GLU A 66 -30.09 -1.00 3.11
N ILE A 67 -29.80 0.08 3.85
CA ILE A 67 -28.44 0.64 3.94
C ILE A 67 -27.48 -0.40 4.49
N GLU A 68 -27.86 -1.09 5.57
CA GLU A 68 -27.02 -2.12 6.18
C GLU A 68 -26.74 -3.25 5.19
N ASN A 69 -27.76 -3.74 4.49
CA ASN A 69 -27.60 -4.76 3.45
C ASN A 69 -26.69 -4.28 2.30
N MET A 70 -26.79 -3.01 1.89
CA MET A 70 -25.94 -2.42 0.85
C MET A 70 -24.48 -2.28 1.30
N PHE A 71 -24.28 -1.82 2.53
CA PHE A 71 -22.95 -1.70 3.13
C PHE A 71 -22.26 -3.07 3.17
N TRP A 72 -22.95 -4.10 3.65
CA TRP A 72 -22.42 -5.46 3.71
C TRP A 72 -22.19 -6.06 2.32
N TYR A 73 -23.02 -5.74 1.34
CA TYR A 73 -22.81 -6.17 -0.04
C TYR A 73 -21.53 -5.58 -0.66
N VAL A 74 -21.35 -4.25 -0.53
CA VAL A 74 -20.17 -3.53 -1.03
C VAL A 74 -18.91 -4.00 -0.30
N PHE A 75 -19.00 -4.19 1.02
CA PHE A 75 -17.92 -4.71 1.87
C PHE A 75 -17.53 -6.13 1.48
N GLY A 76 -18.50 -7.05 1.46
CA GLY A 76 -18.25 -8.46 1.15
C GLY A 76 -17.65 -8.63 -0.24
N THR A 77 -18.15 -7.88 -1.23
CA THR A 77 -17.59 -7.90 -2.58
C THR A 77 -16.17 -7.34 -2.66
N PHE A 78 -15.84 -6.32 -1.85
CA PHE A 78 -14.48 -5.77 -1.75
C PHE A 78 -13.50 -6.76 -1.09
N THR A 79 -13.93 -7.46 -0.04
CA THR A 79 -13.09 -8.43 0.68
C THR A 79 -13.13 -9.83 0.08
N ASN A 80 -13.67 -10.02 -1.14
CA ASN A 80 -13.93 -11.32 -1.77
C ASN A 80 -14.75 -12.30 -0.89
N CYS A 81 -15.51 -11.76 0.06
CA CYS A 81 -16.42 -12.50 0.94
C CYS A 81 -17.85 -12.35 0.39
N PHE A 82 -18.23 -13.20 -0.56
CA PHE A 82 -19.53 -13.16 -1.25
C PHE A 82 -20.69 -13.71 -0.39
N THR A 83 -20.80 -13.29 0.87
CA THR A 83 -21.67 -13.92 1.87
C THR A 83 -23.14 -13.47 1.84
N PHE A 84 -23.52 -12.45 1.04
CA PHE A 84 -24.85 -11.84 1.16
C PHE A 84 -25.81 -12.13 -0.02
N LEU A 85 -26.70 -13.11 0.20
CA LEU A 85 -27.85 -13.47 -0.66
C LEU A 85 -29.20 -12.98 -0.08
N GLY A 86 -29.23 -11.78 0.51
CA GLY A 86 -30.45 -11.19 1.05
C GLY A 86 -31.60 -11.06 0.02
N LYS A 87 -32.85 -11.05 0.49
CA LYS A 87 -34.05 -10.93 -0.37
C LYS A 87 -34.07 -9.62 -1.18
N ASN A 88 -33.46 -8.56 -0.63
CA ASN A 88 -33.29 -7.25 -1.27
C ASN A 88 -31.83 -6.99 -1.69
N SER A 89 -31.00 -8.03 -1.80
CA SER A 89 -29.63 -7.90 -2.29
C SER A 89 -29.61 -7.51 -3.77
N TRP A 90 -28.71 -6.61 -4.15
CA TRP A 90 -28.50 -6.19 -5.53
C TRP A 90 -28.13 -7.32 -6.48
N SER A 91 -27.68 -8.47 -5.97
CA SER A 91 -27.50 -9.68 -6.76
C SER A 91 -28.78 -10.16 -7.46
N LYS A 92 -29.96 -9.75 -6.98
CA LYS A 92 -31.28 -10.12 -7.53
C LYS A 92 -31.97 -9.02 -8.33
N THR A 93 -31.31 -7.89 -8.60
CA THR A 93 -31.93 -6.81 -9.40
C THR A 93 -32.18 -7.26 -10.85
N THR A 94 -33.36 -6.93 -11.39
CA THR A 94 -33.75 -7.26 -12.77
C THR A 94 -33.31 -6.19 -13.78
N LYS A 95 -32.85 -5.03 -13.30
CA LYS A 95 -32.43 -3.91 -14.15
C LYS A 95 -31.04 -4.14 -14.74
N ILE A 96 -30.91 -4.01 -16.06
CA ILE A 96 -29.65 -4.24 -16.76
C ILE A 96 -28.57 -3.21 -16.37
N THR A 97 -28.94 -1.96 -16.17
CA THR A 97 -28.02 -0.88 -15.77
C THR A 97 -27.37 -1.17 -14.42
N THR A 98 -28.17 -1.60 -13.44
CA THR A 98 -27.68 -1.95 -12.10
C THR A 98 -26.77 -3.18 -12.16
N ARG A 99 -27.09 -4.18 -12.99
CA ARG A 99 -26.22 -5.36 -13.21
C ARG A 99 -24.89 -5.00 -13.85
N LEU A 100 -24.87 -4.06 -14.80
CA LEU A 100 -23.63 -3.58 -15.42
C LEU A 100 -22.74 -2.84 -14.42
N LEU A 101 -23.33 -1.99 -13.57
CA LEU A 101 -22.58 -1.29 -12.52
C LEU A 101 -22.00 -2.24 -11.48
N ILE A 102 -22.75 -3.27 -11.08
CA ILE A 102 -22.26 -4.34 -10.19
C ILE A 102 -21.10 -5.10 -10.86
N GLY A 103 -21.24 -5.43 -12.15
CA GLY A 103 -20.18 -6.10 -12.91
C GLY A 103 -18.91 -5.26 -13.00
N TRP A 104 -19.04 -3.96 -13.24
CA TRP A 104 -17.90 -3.03 -13.21
C TRP A 104 -17.26 -2.97 -11.82
N TYR A 105 -18.06 -2.91 -10.77
CA TYR A 105 -17.57 -2.92 -9.40
C TYR A 105 -16.81 -4.22 -9.08
N TRP A 106 -17.29 -5.38 -9.54
CA TRP A 106 -16.57 -6.66 -9.40
C TRP A 106 -15.21 -6.66 -10.08
N ILE A 107 -15.14 -6.17 -11.32
CA ILE A 107 -13.86 -6.06 -12.04
C ILE A 107 -12.90 -5.16 -11.26
N PHE A 108 -13.38 -4.02 -10.78
CA PHE A 108 -12.61 -3.10 -9.96
C PHE A 108 -12.06 -3.77 -8.68
N THR A 109 -12.89 -4.48 -7.91
CA THR A 109 -12.44 -5.11 -6.65
C THR A 109 -11.41 -6.22 -6.91
N ILE A 110 -11.57 -7.00 -7.98
CA ILE A 110 -10.62 -8.04 -8.37
C ILE A 110 -9.26 -7.42 -8.76
N ILE A 111 -9.27 -6.37 -9.58
CA ILE A 111 -8.04 -5.66 -9.98
C ILE A 111 -7.32 -5.10 -8.75
N ILE A 112 -8.01 -4.37 -7.86
CA ILE A 112 -7.38 -3.79 -6.67
C ILE A 112 -6.83 -4.88 -5.74
N THR A 113 -7.59 -5.94 -5.49
CA THR A 113 -7.15 -7.03 -4.60
C THR A 113 -5.93 -7.75 -5.18
N SER A 114 -5.93 -8.03 -6.48
CA SER A 114 -4.80 -8.70 -7.16
C SER A 114 -3.53 -7.83 -7.15
N CYS A 115 -3.65 -6.53 -7.46
CA CYS A 115 -2.54 -5.59 -7.38
C CYS A 115 -1.99 -5.47 -5.95
N TYR A 116 -2.87 -5.39 -4.95
CA TYR A 116 -2.47 -5.30 -3.54
C TYR A 116 -1.72 -6.57 -3.10
N THR A 117 -2.27 -7.74 -3.41
CA THR A 117 -1.66 -9.03 -3.09
C THR A 117 -0.30 -9.19 -3.75
N GLY A 118 -0.19 -8.86 -5.05
CA GLY A 118 1.08 -8.89 -5.78
C GLY A 118 2.12 -7.92 -5.19
N SER A 119 1.68 -6.73 -4.79
CA SER A 119 2.57 -5.72 -4.19
C SER A 119 3.06 -6.13 -2.80
N ILE A 120 2.20 -6.73 -1.98
CA ILE A 120 2.62 -7.32 -0.70
C ILE A 120 3.65 -8.42 -0.93
N ILE A 121 3.39 -9.35 -1.86
CA ILE A 121 4.31 -10.44 -2.15
C ILE A 121 5.67 -9.87 -2.55
N ALA A 122 5.72 -8.90 -3.47
CA ALA A 122 6.95 -8.25 -3.89
C ALA A 122 7.68 -7.54 -2.72
N PHE A 123 6.94 -6.88 -1.83
CA PHE A 123 7.53 -6.21 -0.67
C PHE A 123 8.08 -7.20 0.36
N VAL A 124 7.44 -8.35 0.54
CA VAL A 124 7.87 -9.38 1.49
C VAL A 124 9.08 -10.16 0.96
N THR A 125 9.17 -10.37 -0.35
CA THR A 125 10.30 -11.09 -0.97
C THR A 125 11.57 -10.25 -1.05
N LEU A 126 11.45 -8.93 -1.23
CA LEU A 126 12.59 -8.02 -1.30
C LEU A 126 12.70 -7.18 -0.02
N PRO A 127 13.54 -7.58 0.96
CA PRO A 127 13.71 -6.81 2.18
C PRO A 127 14.31 -5.44 1.86
N ILE A 128 13.60 -4.38 2.27
CA ILE A 128 14.13 -3.02 2.23
C ILE A 128 15.03 -2.84 3.46
N PHE A 129 16.26 -2.43 3.21
CA PHE A 129 17.21 -2.04 4.24
C PHE A 129 17.13 -0.51 4.42
N PRO A 130 17.26 0.00 5.66
CA PRO A 130 17.35 1.45 5.87
C PRO A 130 18.61 2.02 5.22
N GLU A 131 18.59 3.33 4.95
CA GLU A 131 19.76 4.03 4.40
C GLU A 131 20.97 3.90 5.33
N THR A 132 22.12 3.63 4.73
CA THR A 132 23.43 3.58 5.40
C THR A 132 24.06 4.96 5.47
N VAL A 133 25.13 5.08 6.25
CA VAL A 133 25.94 6.30 6.30
C VAL A 133 26.75 6.41 5.01
N ASP A 134 26.36 7.33 4.14
CA ASP A 134 26.99 7.50 2.83
C ASP A 134 27.89 8.76 2.77
N THR A 135 27.73 9.68 3.73
CA THR A 135 28.47 10.96 3.75
C THR A 135 29.21 11.21 5.07
N ILE A 136 30.26 12.04 5.02
CA ILE A 136 31.04 12.45 6.19
C ILE A 136 30.15 13.21 7.19
N ASP A 137 29.26 14.07 6.71
CA ASP A 137 28.35 14.84 7.57
C ASP A 137 27.37 13.93 8.33
N GLN A 138 26.87 12.87 7.69
CA GLN A 138 26.05 11.83 8.35
C GLN A 138 26.87 11.06 9.40
N LEU A 139 28.15 10.80 9.13
CA LEU A 139 29.04 10.12 10.07
C LEU A 139 29.32 10.98 11.32
N LEU A 140 29.56 12.29 11.13
CA LEU A 140 29.84 13.25 12.22
C LEU A 140 28.59 13.59 13.04
N SER A 141 27.42 13.67 12.39
CA SER A 141 26.15 13.94 13.08
C SER A 141 25.62 12.72 13.83
N GLY A 142 26.03 11.52 13.45
CA GLY A 142 25.64 10.28 14.12
C GLY A 142 26.45 9.98 15.38
N PHE A 143 25.82 9.30 16.34
CA PHE A 143 26.47 8.83 17.57
C PHE A 143 27.23 7.50 17.34
N TYR A 144 28.13 7.49 16.37
CA TYR A 144 28.91 6.31 16.02
C TYR A 144 30.26 6.29 16.74
N ARG A 145 30.71 5.09 17.15
CA ARG A 145 32.09 4.88 17.57
C ARG A 145 32.92 4.51 16.35
N ILE A 146 33.80 5.41 15.94
CA ILE A 146 34.61 5.28 14.72
C ILE A 146 36.02 4.81 15.11
N GLY A 147 36.65 4.03 14.24
CA GLY A 147 38.05 3.63 14.36
C GLY A 147 38.68 3.46 13.00
N THR A 148 39.99 3.69 12.93
CA THR A 148 40.82 3.49 11.73
C THR A 148 41.81 2.36 11.96
N LEU A 149 42.36 1.81 10.88
CA LEU A 149 43.43 0.82 10.99
C LEU A 149 44.71 1.48 11.54
N ASP A 150 45.27 0.90 12.61
CA ASP A 150 46.54 1.35 13.21
C ASP A 150 47.65 1.33 12.17
N ARG A 151 48.40 2.44 12.06
CA ARG A 151 49.48 2.65 11.07
C ARG A 151 49.03 2.65 9.60
N GLY A 152 47.74 2.83 9.32
CA GLY A 152 47.21 2.93 7.96
C GLY A 152 47.45 4.28 7.27
N GLY A 153 48.10 5.25 7.93
CA GLY A 153 48.32 6.61 7.42
C GLY A 153 47.13 7.56 7.55
N TRP A 154 45.93 7.01 7.74
CA TRP A 154 44.67 7.74 7.92
C TRP A 154 44.63 8.64 9.16
N GLU A 155 45.38 8.30 10.21
CA GLU A 155 45.51 9.09 11.46
C GLU A 155 46.08 10.50 11.25
N ARG A 156 46.76 10.75 10.12
CA ARG A 156 47.42 12.04 9.83
C ARG A 156 46.67 12.87 8.80
N TRP A 157 45.67 12.28 8.15
CA TRP A 157 44.98 12.88 7.02
C TRP A 157 43.67 13.58 7.42
N PHE A 158 43.12 13.18 8.57
CA PHE A 158 42.00 13.83 9.28
C PHE A 158 42.50 14.38 10.61
#